data_AF-A0A4R9WVC8-F1
#
_entry.id   AF-A0A4R9WVC8-F1
#
_cell.length_a   1.000
_cell.length_b   1.000
_cell.length_c   1.000
_cell.angle_alpha   90.00
_cell.angle_beta   90.00
_cell.angle_gamma   90.00
#
_symmetry.space_group_name_H-M   'P 1'
#
loop_
_entity.id
_entity.type
_entity.pdbx_description
1 polymer ?
#
loop_
_entity_poly.entity_id
_entity_poly.type
_entity_poly.pdbx_seq_one_letter_code
_entity_poly.pdbx_strand_id
1 'polypeptide(L)'
;GSRPDLYGSTGNDSFYGAGNVNVTMHGGTGDDIYYLYAAGNKVAEAAGAGVDTISTWMSYTLPNNVENLIVTTAGRYAFGNALDNIITAKADHQTLDGGVGNDVLIDGG
;
A
#
# COMPACT_ATOMS: atom_id res chain seq x y z
N GLY A 1 19.82 -4.49 -12.78
CA GLY A 1 20.12 -3.43 -11.80
C GLY A 1 19.68 -3.92 -10.44
N SER A 2 20.47 -3.65 -9.38
CA SER A 2 20.12 -4.08 -8.02
C SER A 2 18.75 -3.52 -7.64
N ARG A 3 17.93 -4.35 -7.01
CA ARG A 3 16.70 -3.93 -6.34
C ARG A 3 17.08 -3.81 -4.86
N PRO A 4 17.40 -2.62 -4.32
CA PRO A 4 17.79 -2.51 -2.93
C PRO A 4 16.60 -2.81 -2.02
N ASP A 5 16.91 -3.37 -0.85
CA ASP A 5 15.98 -3.55 0.25
C ASP A 5 16.16 -2.39 1.24
N LEU A 6 15.04 -1.84 1.72
CA LEU A 6 14.98 -0.88 2.83
C LEU A 6 14.31 -1.56 4.01
N TYR A 7 14.92 -1.44 5.18
CA TYR A 7 14.42 -2.01 6.43
C TYR A 7 14.12 -0.89 7.41
N GLY A 8 12.93 -0.94 8.01
CA GLY A 8 12.50 -0.05 9.07
C GLY A 8 12.88 -0.57 10.45
N SER A 9 12.18 -0.04 11.43
CA SER A 9 12.46 -0.17 12.85
C SER A 9 11.37 -1.00 13.54
N THR A 10 11.11 -0.70 14.80
CA THR A 10 10.02 -1.32 15.57
C THR A 10 8.88 -0.35 15.86
N GLY A 11 8.98 0.88 15.35
CA GLY A 11 7.94 1.88 15.46
C GLY A 11 7.54 2.37 14.08
N ASN A 12 6.56 3.27 14.06
CA ASN A 12 5.91 3.74 12.84
C ASN A 12 6.87 4.51 11.94
N ASP A 13 7.20 3.92 10.81
CA ASP A 13 8.13 4.41 9.81
C ASP A 13 7.40 4.94 8.56
N SER A 14 8.08 5.83 7.84
CA SER A 14 7.61 6.37 6.56
C SER A 14 8.61 6.09 5.46
N PHE A 15 8.22 5.26 4.50
CA PHE A 15 9.06 4.88 3.37
C PHE A 15 8.65 5.61 2.10
N TYR A 16 9.65 6.13 1.38
CA TYR A 16 9.45 6.78 0.10
C TYR A 16 10.18 5.99 -0.99
N GLY A 17 9.44 5.22 -1.77
CA GLY A 17 10.01 4.44 -2.88
C GLY A 17 10.48 5.36 -4.01
N ALA A 18 11.68 5.16 -4.56
CA ALA A 18 12.15 6.02 -5.65
C ALA A 18 11.43 5.71 -6.98
N GLY A 19 11.13 6.75 -7.76
CA GLY A 19 10.42 6.63 -9.05
C GLY A 19 11.22 5.96 -10.18
N ASN A 20 12.54 5.85 -10.06
CA ASN A 20 13.45 5.29 -11.07
C ASN A 20 14.26 4.08 -10.58
N VAL A 21 14.00 3.62 -9.35
CA VAL A 21 14.69 2.46 -8.76
C VAL A 21 13.65 1.52 -8.17
N ASN A 22 13.79 0.24 -8.46
CA ASN A 22 12.91 -0.78 -7.91
C ASN A 22 13.39 -1.14 -6.50
N VAL A 23 12.67 -0.70 -5.47
CA VAL A 23 12.99 -0.95 -4.06
C VAL A 23 12.00 -1.96 -3.47
N THR A 24 12.46 -2.81 -2.55
CA THR A 24 11.56 -3.56 -1.65
C THR A 24 11.67 -2.96 -0.25
N MET A 25 10.55 -2.64 0.36
CA MET A 25 10.49 -1.98 1.66
C MET A 25 9.88 -2.94 2.68
N HIS A 26 10.58 -3.11 3.80
CA HIS A 26 10.20 -3.97 4.93
C HIS A 26 10.11 -3.07 6.16
N GLY A 27 8.92 -2.85 6.69
CA GLY A 27 8.63 -1.93 7.78
C GLY A 27 9.17 -2.38 9.12
N GLY A 28 8.93 -3.64 9.44
CA GLY A 28 9.33 -4.20 10.72
C GLY A 28 8.09 -4.38 11.59
N THR A 29 7.99 -3.64 12.69
CA THR A 29 6.76 -3.58 13.48
C THR A 29 6.34 -2.14 13.66
N GLY A 30 5.07 -1.91 13.99
CA GLY A 30 4.49 -0.57 14.05
C GLY A 30 3.55 -0.34 12.88
N ASP A 31 2.86 0.80 12.89
CA ASP A 31 1.93 1.17 11.82
C ASP A 31 2.68 2.02 10.80
N ASP A 32 3.15 1.39 9.72
CA ASP A 32 4.02 2.00 8.73
C ASP A 32 3.27 2.56 7.52
N ILE A 33 3.90 3.51 6.83
CA ILE A 33 3.36 4.07 5.58
C ILE A 33 4.38 4.01 4.43
N TYR A 34 3.92 3.48 3.30
CA TYR A 34 4.70 3.27 2.09
C TYR A 34 4.18 4.12 0.94
N TYR A 35 4.99 5.06 0.47
CA TYR A 35 4.71 5.86 -0.71
C TYR A 35 5.36 5.21 -1.93
N LEU A 36 4.54 4.68 -2.85
CA LEU A 36 5.02 4.01 -4.06
C LEU A 36 4.98 4.96 -5.26
N TYR A 37 6.17 5.26 -5.80
CA TYR A 37 6.31 6.14 -6.97
C TYR A 37 6.62 5.37 -8.28
N ALA A 38 6.90 4.07 -8.23
CA ALA A 38 7.09 3.23 -9.41
C ALA A 38 6.48 1.83 -9.24
N ALA A 39 6.01 1.24 -10.34
CA ALA A 39 5.41 -0.10 -10.35
C ALA A 39 6.36 -1.22 -9.87
N GLY A 40 7.67 -0.97 -9.92
CA GLY A 40 8.67 -1.91 -9.40
C GLY A 40 8.98 -1.76 -7.91
N ASN A 41 8.43 -0.75 -7.23
CA ASN A 41 8.47 -0.64 -5.78
C ASN A 41 7.55 -1.70 -5.15
N LYS A 42 8.02 -2.36 -4.10
CA LYS A 42 7.30 -3.42 -3.39
C LYS A 42 7.33 -3.17 -1.88
N VAL A 43 6.30 -3.68 -1.21
CA VAL A 43 6.18 -3.73 0.25
C VAL A 43 6.11 -5.18 0.68
N ALA A 44 6.78 -5.51 1.78
CA ALA A 44 6.79 -6.85 2.35
C ALA A 44 6.67 -6.75 3.88
N GLU A 45 5.46 -7.05 4.38
CA GLU A 45 5.14 -7.01 5.80
C GLU A 45 4.93 -8.40 6.42
N ALA A 46 5.20 -8.49 7.72
CA ALA A 46 4.97 -9.69 8.49
C ALA A 46 3.55 -9.70 9.08
N ALA A 47 2.97 -10.89 9.23
CA ALA A 47 1.64 -11.01 9.84
C ALA A 47 1.66 -10.50 11.29
N GLY A 48 0.76 -9.57 11.62
CA GLY A 48 0.66 -8.98 12.96
C GLY A 48 1.78 -7.98 13.29
N ALA A 49 2.44 -7.41 12.28
CA ALA A 49 3.45 -6.38 12.44
C ALA A 49 2.88 -5.00 12.80
N GLY A 50 1.61 -4.73 12.46
CA GLY A 50 0.95 -3.45 12.69
C GLY A 50 -0.26 -3.31 11.78
N VAL A 51 -0.69 -2.07 11.60
CA VAL A 51 -1.73 -1.67 10.63
C VAL A 51 -1.10 -0.73 9.60
N ASP A 52 -0.74 -1.30 8.45
CA ASP A 52 0.13 -0.66 7.48
C ASP A 52 -0.62 -0.01 6.33
N THR A 53 -0.04 1.04 5.76
CA THR A 53 -0.67 1.83 4.69
C THR A 53 0.20 1.94 3.45
N ILE A 54 -0.35 1.58 2.30
CA ILE A 54 0.23 1.91 1.00
C ILE A 54 -0.48 3.11 0.40
N SER A 55 0.30 4.10 -0.06
CA SER A 55 -0.17 5.27 -0.79
C SER A 55 0.47 5.33 -2.17
N THR A 56 -0.35 5.41 -3.22
CA THR A 56 0.14 5.46 -4.59
C THR A 56 -0.78 6.23 -5.54
N TRP A 57 -0.25 6.57 -6.71
CA TRP A 57 -0.98 7.20 -7.82
C TRP A 57 -1.39 6.18 -8.91
N MET A 58 -0.88 4.96 -8.80
CA MET A 58 -1.09 3.89 -9.79
C MET A 58 -2.25 2.98 -9.37
N SER A 59 -2.72 2.15 -10.31
CA SER A 59 -3.55 1.00 -9.96
C SER A 59 -2.75 0.05 -9.05
N TYR A 60 -3.37 -0.48 -8.01
CA TYR A 60 -2.68 -1.30 -7.02
C TYR A 60 -3.58 -2.36 -6.40
N THR A 61 -2.96 -3.48 -6.03
CA THR A 61 -3.56 -4.53 -5.21
C THR A 61 -2.68 -4.69 -3.98
N LEU A 62 -3.28 -4.64 -2.78
CA LEU A 62 -2.51 -4.79 -1.54
C LEU A 62 -1.79 -6.15 -1.51
N PRO A 63 -0.51 -6.19 -1.11
CA PRO A 63 0.14 -7.44 -0.76
C PRO A 63 -0.47 -8.00 0.53
N ASN A 64 -0.11 -9.22 0.89
CA ASN A 64 -0.48 -9.78 2.19
C ASN A 64 0.06 -8.90 3.33
N ASN A 65 -0.65 -8.90 4.47
CA ASN A 65 -0.24 -8.23 5.72
C ASN A 65 -0.14 -6.71 5.62
N VAL A 66 -0.87 -6.08 4.69
CA VAL A 66 -1.04 -4.64 4.64
C VAL A 66 -2.53 -4.35 4.61
N GLU A 67 -2.98 -3.44 5.47
CA GLU A 67 -4.40 -3.27 5.77
C GLU A 67 -5.01 -2.08 5.03
N ASN A 68 -4.23 -1.06 4.67
CA ASN A 68 -4.77 0.18 4.12
C ASN A 68 -4.19 0.52 2.75
N LEU A 69 -5.05 0.97 1.83
CA LEU A 69 -4.66 1.45 0.51
C LEU A 69 -5.23 2.85 0.25
N ILE A 70 -4.38 3.76 -0.22
CA ILE A 70 -4.76 5.08 -0.70
C ILE A 70 -4.35 5.20 -2.16
N VAL A 71 -5.33 5.39 -3.06
CA VAL A 71 -5.08 5.65 -4.49
C VAL A 71 -5.52 7.06 -4.85
N THR A 72 -4.57 7.83 -5.38
CA THR A 72 -4.71 9.29 -5.51
C THR A 72 -5.11 9.78 -6.90
N THR A 73 -5.10 8.93 -7.93
CA THR A 73 -5.39 9.32 -9.33
C THR A 73 -6.66 8.65 -9.83
N ALA A 74 -7.43 9.38 -10.65
CA ALA A 74 -8.66 8.94 -11.28
C ALA A 74 -8.47 7.73 -12.22
N GLY A 75 -9.52 6.93 -12.40
CA GLY A 75 -9.52 5.83 -13.37
C GLY A 75 -8.55 4.69 -13.04
N ARG A 76 -8.30 4.45 -11.75
CA ARG A 76 -7.39 3.41 -11.24
C ARG A 76 -8.12 2.30 -10.52
N TYR A 77 -7.46 1.16 -10.41
CA TYR A 77 -7.90 0.04 -9.57
C TYR A 77 -7.29 0.20 -8.18
N ALA A 78 -8.10 0.07 -7.14
CA ALA A 78 -7.62 0.03 -5.76
C ALA A 78 -8.21 -1.23 -5.10
N PHE A 79 -7.41 -2.30 -5.11
CA PHE A 79 -7.83 -3.61 -4.67
C PHE A 79 -7.17 -3.99 -3.35
N GLY A 80 -7.96 -4.59 -2.47
CA GLY A 80 -7.53 -5.14 -1.20
C GLY A 80 -6.96 -6.55 -1.33
N ASN A 81 -6.95 -7.25 -0.20
CA ASN A 81 -6.45 -8.60 -0.01
C ASN A 81 -7.46 -9.43 0.81
N ALA A 82 -6.98 -10.45 1.54
CA ALA A 82 -7.85 -11.32 2.34
C ALA A 82 -8.13 -10.80 3.76
N LEU A 83 -7.51 -9.69 4.16
CA LEU A 83 -7.67 -9.05 5.47
C LEU A 83 -8.82 -8.03 5.42
N ASP A 84 -9.17 -7.48 6.58
CA ASP A 84 -10.09 -6.34 6.67
C ASP A 84 -9.35 -5.09 6.20
N ASN A 85 -9.73 -4.53 5.05
CA ASN A 85 -9.02 -3.40 4.45
C ASN A 85 -9.75 -2.06 4.55
N ILE A 86 -9.00 -0.97 4.72
CA ILE A 86 -9.50 0.40 4.47
C ILE A 86 -8.91 0.90 3.16
N ILE A 87 -9.76 1.06 2.16
CA ILE A 87 -9.36 1.53 0.83
C ILE A 87 -9.94 2.91 0.57
N THR A 88 -9.09 3.89 0.34
CA THR A 88 -9.47 5.27 0.01
C THR A 88 -9.09 5.62 -1.43
N ALA A 89 -10.09 5.80 -2.28
CA ALA A 89 -9.93 6.49 -3.56
C ALA A 89 -10.09 8.00 -3.36
N LYS A 90 -9.08 8.80 -3.71
CA LYS A 90 -9.12 10.27 -3.53
C LYS A 90 -9.59 11.05 -4.76
N ALA A 91 -9.87 10.38 -5.86
CA ALA A 91 -10.20 11.00 -7.13
C ALA A 91 -11.41 10.30 -7.74
N ASP A 92 -11.91 10.83 -8.85
CA ASP A 92 -13.13 10.30 -9.44
C ASP A 92 -12.89 9.03 -10.27
N HIS A 93 -13.88 8.14 -10.34
CA HIS A 93 -13.92 6.96 -11.22
C HIS A 93 -12.85 5.88 -10.92
N GLN A 94 -12.45 5.69 -9.66
CA GLN A 94 -11.68 4.49 -9.27
C GLN A 94 -12.60 3.26 -9.22
N THR A 95 -12.05 2.08 -9.54
CA THR A 95 -12.73 0.81 -9.22
C THR A 95 -12.14 0.26 -7.94
N LEU A 96 -13.00 0.11 -6.93
CA LEU A 96 -12.65 -0.43 -5.63
C LEU A 96 -13.07 -1.89 -5.53
N ASP A 97 -12.20 -2.72 -4.97
CA ASP A 97 -12.50 -4.10 -4.58
C ASP A 97 -11.81 -4.36 -3.24
N GLY A 98 -12.57 -4.62 -2.18
CA GLY A 98 -12.00 -4.90 -0.87
C GLY A 98 -11.35 -6.27 -0.76
N GLY A 99 -11.77 -7.23 -1.60
CA GLY A 99 -11.40 -8.63 -1.46
C GLY A 99 -12.34 -9.40 -0.56
N VAL A 100 -11.80 -10.17 0.39
CA VAL A 100 -12.58 -11.15 1.18
C VAL A 100 -13.00 -10.61 2.55
N GLY A 101 -12.22 -9.70 3.14
CA GLY A 101 -12.40 -9.24 4.51
C GLY A 101 -13.64 -8.37 4.73
N ASN A 102 -13.75 -7.85 5.95
CA ASN A 102 -14.74 -6.85 6.30
C ASN A 102 -14.20 -5.46 5.93
N ASP A 103 -14.37 -5.11 4.67
CA ASP A 103 -13.72 -3.93 4.10
C ASP A 103 -14.51 -2.63 4.29
N VAL A 104 -13.77 -1.52 4.39
CA VAL A 104 -14.29 -0.16 4.31
C VAL A 104 -13.77 0.49 3.03
N LEU A 105 -14.66 0.71 2.08
CA LEU A 105 -14.36 1.35 0.80
C LEU A 105 -14.83 2.81 0.84
N ILE A 106 -13.88 3.74 0.76
CA ILE A 106 -14.12 5.18 0.74
C ILE A 106 -13.89 5.67 -0.69
N ASP A 107 -14.98 5.97 -1.38
CA ASP A 107 -14.95 6.53 -2.73
C ASP A 107 -14.91 8.06 -2.68
N GLY A 108 -14.07 8.64 -3.55
CA GLY A 108 -13.80 10.07 -3.63
C GLY A 108 -14.65 10.81 -4.66
N GLY A 109 -15.29 10.10 -5.62
CA GLY A 109 -16.15 10.72 -6.64
C GLY A 109 -16.57 9.85 -7.82
#